data_AF-A0A8I1M7U7-F1
#
_entry.id   AF-A0A8I1M7U7-F1
#
_cell.length_a   1.000
_cell.length_b   1.000
_cell.length_c   1.000
_cell.angle_alpha   90.00
_cell.angle_beta   90.00
_cell.angle_gamma   90.00
#
_symmetry.space_group_name_H-M   'P 1'
#
loop_
_entity.id
_entity.type
_entity.pdbx_description
1 polymer ?
#
loop_
_entity_poly.entity_id
_entity_poly.type
_entity_poly.pdbx_seq_one_letter_code
_entity_poly.pdbx_strand_id
1 'polypeptide(L)'
;MASVDNEFVLTFAEILAPLGAIRIKRMFGGFGLYCDGVFFAIVADDVAYLKGDEQTRKAYDEMGMAPFVVPSGRAQTLSYFEVPGEWIEDGDQLMAFAHMALGAAHRARAIKDARDKRPRKTAKSNPSNKSTVKPPGKGG
;
A
#
# COMPACT_ATOMS: atom_id res chain seq x y z
N MET A 1 -21.04 -5.26 -26.67
CA MET A 1 -19.71 -5.89 -26.53
C MET A 1 -19.10 -5.45 -25.21
N ALA A 2 -19.18 -6.28 -24.18
CA ALA A 2 -18.37 -6.13 -22.97
C ALA A 2 -17.44 -7.35 -22.91
N SER A 3 -16.25 -7.20 -22.35
CA SER A 3 -15.11 -8.14 -22.39
C SER A 3 -14.26 -8.07 -23.65
N VAL A 4 -13.44 -7.02 -23.70
CA VAL A 4 -12.01 -7.18 -23.98
C VAL A 4 -11.34 -6.80 -22.66
N ASP A 5 -10.70 -7.77 -22.06
CA ASP A 5 -9.93 -7.65 -20.84
C ASP A 5 -8.90 -6.52 -21.02
N ASN A 6 -8.88 -5.57 -20.09
CA ASN A 6 -8.25 -4.25 -20.24
C ASN A 6 -6.80 -4.36 -20.77
N GLU A 7 -6.57 -3.93 -22.01
CA GLU A 7 -5.29 -4.08 -22.75
C GLU A 7 -4.12 -3.45 -21.99
N PHE A 8 -4.35 -2.28 -21.39
CA PHE A 8 -3.36 -1.62 -20.54
C PHE A 8 -2.94 -2.50 -19.35
N VAL A 9 -3.88 -3.16 -18.68
CA VAL A 9 -3.56 -4.06 -17.55
C VAL A 9 -2.74 -5.27 -18.01
N LEU A 10 -3.05 -5.80 -19.19
CA LEU A 10 -2.33 -6.93 -19.77
C LEU A 10 -0.90 -6.50 -20.16
N THR A 11 -0.74 -5.41 -20.91
CA THR A 11 0.56 -4.84 -21.27
C THR A 11 1.40 -4.55 -20.04
N PHE A 12 0.80 -3.92 -19.02
CA PHE A 12 1.47 -3.64 -17.76
C PHE A 12 1.91 -4.94 -17.05
N ALA A 13 1.07 -5.98 -17.03
CA ALA A 13 1.44 -7.27 -16.45
C ALA A 13 2.53 -8.00 -17.26
N GLU A 14 2.54 -7.87 -18.60
CA GLU A 14 3.58 -8.45 -19.47
C GLU A 14 4.94 -7.80 -19.26
N ILE A 15 4.99 -6.46 -19.17
CA ILE A 15 6.23 -5.75 -18.84
C ILE A 15 6.77 -6.20 -17.48
N LEU A 16 5.88 -6.48 -16.52
CA LEU A 16 6.25 -6.91 -15.17
C LEU A 16 6.49 -8.42 -15.03
N ALA A 17 6.29 -9.22 -16.08
CA ALA A 17 6.50 -10.67 -16.05
C ALA A 17 7.91 -11.11 -15.60
N PRO A 18 9.01 -10.38 -15.92
CA PRO A 18 10.35 -10.70 -15.40
C PRO A 18 10.49 -10.64 -13.88
N LEU A 19 9.59 -9.98 -13.16
CA LEU A 19 9.64 -9.88 -11.70
C LEU A 19 9.27 -11.18 -11.00
N GLY A 20 8.43 -12.01 -11.63
CA GLY A 20 7.91 -13.24 -11.04
C GLY A 20 6.51 -13.60 -11.52
N ALA A 21 5.79 -14.38 -10.72
CA ALA A 21 4.48 -14.89 -11.10
C ALA A 21 3.39 -13.82 -10.93
N ILE A 22 3.11 -13.07 -12.01
CA ILE A 22 2.08 -12.01 -12.01
C ILE A 22 0.67 -12.62 -12.09
N ARG A 23 -0.19 -12.20 -11.17
CA ARG A 23 -1.64 -12.49 -11.17
C ARG A 23 -2.44 -11.22 -11.11
N ILE A 24 -3.40 -11.10 -12.04
CA ILE A 24 -4.36 -10.00 -12.09
C ILE A 24 -5.65 -10.44 -11.40
N LYS A 25 -6.23 -9.57 -10.58
CA LYS A 25 -7.52 -9.81 -9.95
C LYS A 25 -8.37 -8.54 -9.99
N ARG A 26 -9.56 -8.61 -10.57
CA ARG A 26 -10.51 -7.49 -10.64
C ARG A 26 -11.04 -7.14 -9.24
N MET A 27 -10.92 -5.87 -8.83
CA MET A 27 -11.35 -5.37 -7.53
C MET A 27 -11.78 -3.90 -7.60
N PHE A 28 -12.87 -3.54 -6.93
CA PHE A 28 -13.26 -2.13 -6.70
C PHE A 28 -13.30 -1.25 -7.96
N GLY A 29 -13.80 -1.77 -9.09
CA GLY A 29 -13.87 -1.01 -10.34
C GLY A 29 -12.55 -0.94 -11.13
N GLY A 30 -11.45 -1.47 -10.59
CA GLY A 30 -10.16 -1.62 -11.28
C GLY A 30 -9.59 -3.04 -11.19
N PHE A 31 -8.28 -3.14 -11.30
CA PHE A 31 -7.50 -4.38 -11.32
C PHE A 31 -6.37 -4.30 -10.30
N GLY A 32 -6.28 -5.33 -9.47
CA GLY A 32 -5.19 -5.52 -8.53
C GLY A 32 -4.16 -6.49 -9.09
N LEU A 33 -2.87 -6.14 -8.99
CA LEU A 33 -1.76 -7.00 -9.42
C LEU A 33 -1.03 -7.60 -8.22
N TYR A 34 -0.74 -8.88 -8.35
CA TYR A 34 -0.03 -9.68 -7.37
C TYR A 34 1.20 -10.32 -8.01
N CYS A 35 2.36 -10.20 -7.39
CA CYS A 35 3.55 -10.97 -7.75
C CYS A 35 3.76 -12.02 -6.66
N ASP A 36 3.80 -13.30 -7.02
CA ASP A 36 4.03 -14.40 -6.06
C ASP A 36 3.08 -14.36 -4.84
N GLY A 37 1.84 -13.91 -5.06
CA GLY A 37 0.80 -13.78 -4.03
C GLY A 37 0.92 -12.55 -3.12
N VAL A 38 1.84 -11.63 -3.44
CA VAL A 38 2.04 -10.35 -2.76
C VAL A 38 1.42 -9.21 -3.57
N PHE A 39 0.58 -8.41 -2.92
CA PHE A 39 -0.13 -7.30 -3.55
C PHE A 39 0.75 -6.06 -3.65
N PHE A 40 1.06 -5.62 -4.86
CA PHE A 40 2.06 -4.58 -5.09
C PHE A 40 1.63 -3.46 -6.05
N ALA A 41 0.60 -3.66 -6.88
CA ALA A 41 0.13 -2.63 -7.80
C ALA A 41 -1.38 -2.68 -8.03
N ILE A 42 -1.92 -1.55 -8.49
CA ILE A 42 -3.33 -1.34 -8.81
C ILE A 42 -3.38 -0.66 -10.17
N VAL A 43 -4.35 -1.03 -11.01
CA VAL A 43 -4.69 -0.29 -12.23
C VAL A 43 -6.16 0.10 -12.14
N ALA A 44 -6.45 1.38 -12.27
CA ALA A 44 -7.81 1.92 -12.26
C ALA A 44 -7.89 3.10 -13.23
N ASP A 45 -8.97 3.19 -14.01
CA ASP A 45 -9.19 4.26 -14.99
C ASP A 45 -8.00 4.49 -15.94
N ASP A 46 -7.39 3.40 -16.42
CA ASP A 46 -6.19 3.42 -17.29
C ASP A 46 -4.93 4.00 -16.64
N VAL A 47 -4.95 4.15 -15.31
CA VAL A 47 -3.82 4.63 -14.52
C VAL A 47 -3.26 3.50 -13.66
N ALA A 48 -1.96 3.27 -13.74
CA ALA A 48 -1.25 2.33 -12.90
C ALA A 48 -0.76 3.01 -11.61
N TYR A 49 -0.80 2.28 -10.51
CA TYR A 49 -0.36 2.72 -9.20
C TYR A 49 0.51 1.64 -8.56
N LEU A 50 1.72 2.02 -8.14
CA LEU A 50 2.67 1.15 -7.45
C LEU A 50 2.62 1.36 -5.94
N LYS A 51 2.78 0.28 -5.19
CA LYS A 51 2.88 0.34 -3.74
C LYS A 51 4.17 1.03 -3.33
N GLY A 52 4.09 1.97 -2.42
CA GLY A 52 5.24 2.54 -1.73
C GLY A 52 5.23 2.33 -0.23
N ASP A 53 6.36 2.66 0.39
CA ASP A 53 6.55 2.78 1.83
C ASP A 53 7.46 3.97 2.12
N GLU A 54 7.88 4.14 3.38
CA GLU A 54 8.79 5.23 3.77
C GLU A 54 10.12 5.21 3.01
N GLN A 55 10.59 4.04 2.58
CA GLN A 55 11.85 3.90 1.84
C GLN A 55 11.70 4.29 0.37
N THR A 56 10.60 3.91 -0.28
CA THR A 56 10.39 4.25 -1.70
C THR A 56 9.83 5.65 -1.91
N ARG A 57 9.22 6.25 -0.87
CA ARG A 57 8.59 7.58 -0.97
C ARG A 57 9.54 8.65 -1.51
N LYS A 58 10.80 8.65 -1.09
CA LYS A 58 11.77 9.63 -1.56
C LYS A 58 12.02 9.50 -3.06
N ALA A 59 12.29 8.28 -3.54
CA ALA A 59 12.52 8.03 -4.96
C ALA A 59 11.28 8.36 -5.82
N TYR A 60 10.09 8.10 -5.28
CA TYR A 60 8.83 8.40 -5.97
C TYR A 60 8.57 9.91 -6.05
N ASP A 61 8.88 10.66 -5.00
CA ASP A 61 8.80 12.12 -4.96
C ASP A 61 9.80 12.78 -5.92
N GLU A 62 11.04 12.26 -5.96
CA GLU A 62 12.09 12.73 -6.89
C GLU A 62 11.70 12.55 -8.37
N MET A 63 10.87 11.55 -8.66
CA MET A 63 10.33 11.30 -9.99
C MET A 63 8.98 11.99 -10.26
N GLY A 64 8.43 12.73 -9.29
CA GLY A 64 7.16 13.42 -9.44
C GLY A 64 5.92 12.51 -9.41
N MET A 65 6.02 11.30 -8.87
CA MET A 65 4.88 10.38 -8.75
C MET A 65 3.87 10.87 -7.71
N ALA A 66 2.61 11.06 -8.13
CA ALA A 66 1.57 11.54 -7.24
C ALA A 66 1.07 10.42 -6.30
N PRO A 67 0.90 10.68 -4.98
CA PRO A 67 0.31 9.70 -4.08
C PRO A 67 -1.19 9.52 -4.39
N PHE A 68 -1.65 8.27 -4.34
CA PHE A 68 -3.05 7.94 -4.51
C PHE A 68 -3.88 8.43 -3.32
N VAL A 69 -4.80 9.35 -3.58
CA VAL A 69 -5.71 9.91 -2.56
C VAL A 69 -7.11 9.35 -2.75
N VAL A 70 -7.57 8.54 -1.79
CA VAL A 70 -8.96 8.07 -1.78
C VAL A 70 -9.90 9.21 -1.32
N PRO A 71 -10.91 9.60 -2.11
CA PRO A 71 -11.80 10.72 -1.78
C PRO A 71 -12.74 10.45 -0.59
N SER A 72 -12.78 9.23 -0.06
CA SER A 72 -13.77 8.78 0.94
C SER A 72 -13.42 9.09 2.40
N GLY A 73 -12.37 9.88 2.68
CA GLY A 73 -12.00 10.35 4.03
C GLY A 73 -11.51 9.27 5.02
N ARG A 74 -11.74 7.98 4.73
CA ARG A 74 -11.02 6.87 5.37
C ARG A 74 -9.65 6.75 4.72
N ALA A 75 -8.68 7.47 5.27
CA ALA A 75 -7.26 7.22 5.05
C ALA A 75 -6.91 5.81 5.55
N GLN A 76 -7.25 4.78 4.78
CA GLN A 76 -6.56 3.51 4.93
C GLN A 76 -5.17 3.70 4.34
N THR A 77 -4.17 3.37 5.16
CA THR A 77 -2.72 3.43 4.96
C THR A 77 -2.27 2.67 3.72
N LEU A 78 -2.67 3.15 2.56
CA LEU A 78 -2.39 2.56 1.27
C LEU A 78 -1.54 3.59 0.52
N SER A 79 -0.25 3.60 0.86
CA SER A 79 0.76 4.33 0.11
C SER A 79 0.88 3.71 -1.26
N TYR A 80 0.03 4.14 -2.20
CA TYR A 80 0.19 3.86 -3.62
C TYR A 80 0.54 5.16 -4.33
N PHE A 81 1.28 5.06 -5.41
CA PHE A 81 1.77 6.22 -6.16
C PHE A 81 1.53 5.97 -7.64
N GLU A 82 1.03 7.00 -8.32
CA GLU A 82 0.72 6.99 -9.74
C GLU A 82 1.99 6.82 -10.56
N VAL A 83 1.94 5.86 -11.47
CA VAL A 83 2.98 5.62 -12.48
C VAL A 83 2.69 6.53 -13.66
N PRO A 84 3.61 7.43 -14.03
CA PRO A 84 3.48 8.21 -15.25
C PRO A 84 3.33 7.29 -16.47
N GLY A 85 2.36 7.56 -17.33
CA GLY A 85 2.08 6.72 -18.51
C GLY A 85 3.27 6.58 -19.45
N GLU A 86 4.14 7.59 -19.50
CA GLU A 86 5.43 7.60 -20.21
C GLU A 86 6.34 6.41 -19.85
N TRP A 87 6.27 5.87 -18.63
CA TRP A 87 7.13 4.75 -18.22
C TRP A 87 6.68 3.40 -18.75
N ILE A 88 5.45 3.30 -19.26
CA ILE A 88 4.98 2.07 -19.92
C ILE A 88 5.64 1.94 -21.28
N GLU A 89 6.02 3.06 -21.91
CA GLU A 89 6.85 3.08 -23.11
C GLU A 89 8.34 2.83 -22.75
N ASP A 90 8.82 3.40 -21.64
CA ASP A 90 10.17 3.21 -21.08
C ASP A 90 10.21 2.08 -20.01
N GLY A 91 10.06 0.83 -20.48
CA GLY A 91 9.93 -0.36 -19.62
C GLY A 91 11.05 -0.58 -18.59
N ASP A 92 12.27 -0.07 -18.82
CA ASP A 92 13.40 -0.17 -17.88
C ASP A 92 13.15 0.62 -16.59
N GLN A 93 12.62 1.84 -16.72
CA GLN A 93 12.31 2.68 -15.58
C GLN A 93 11.14 2.09 -14.79
N LEU A 94 10.09 1.65 -15.47
CA LEU A 94 8.99 0.96 -14.82
C LEU A 94 9.48 -0.28 -14.03
N MET A 95 10.38 -1.07 -14.61
CA MET A 95 10.93 -2.26 -13.95
C MET A 95 11.66 -1.92 -12.64
N ALA A 96 12.51 -0.88 -12.65
CA ALA A 96 13.25 -0.46 -11.46
C ALA A 96 12.30 -0.05 -10.32
N PHE A 97 11.24 0.70 -10.63
CA PHE A 97 10.27 1.17 -9.65
C PHE A 97 9.32 0.06 -9.19
N ALA A 98 9.03 -0.92 -10.06
CA ALA A 98 8.26 -2.09 -9.70
C ALA A 98 9.03 -3.03 -8.74
N HIS A 99 10.34 -3.18 -8.91
CA HIS A 99 11.20 -3.85 -7.93
C HIS A 99 11.13 -3.18 -6.56
N MET A 100 11.20 -1.84 -6.53
CA MET A 100 11.04 -1.07 -5.29
C MET A 100 9.66 -1.31 -4.65
N ALA A 101 8.61 -1.32 -5.46
CA ALA A 101 7.23 -1.55 -5.01
C ALA A 101 7.04 -2.96 -4.42
N LEU A 102 7.64 -3.97 -5.04
CA LEU A 102 7.65 -5.33 -4.51
C LEU A 102 8.39 -5.39 -3.17
N GLY A 103 9.54 -4.74 -3.05
CA GLY A 103 10.25 -4.61 -1.78
C GLY A 103 9.36 -4.02 -0.68
N ALA A 104 8.65 -2.93 -0.99
CA ALA A 104 7.68 -2.32 -0.07
C ALA A 104 6.52 -3.28 0.28
N ALA A 105 6.04 -4.04 -0.70
CA ALA A 105 4.96 -5.01 -0.50
C ALA A 105 5.37 -6.19 0.37
N HIS A 106 6.58 -6.72 0.20
CA HIS A 106 7.14 -7.76 1.07
C HIS A 106 7.32 -7.25 2.51
N ARG A 107 7.82 -6.03 2.70
CA ARG A 107 7.92 -5.41 4.04
C ARG A 107 6.55 -5.27 4.69
N ALA A 108 5.55 -4.79 3.95
CA ALA A 108 4.18 -4.67 4.46
C ALA A 108 3.57 -6.03 4.84
N ARG A 109 3.82 -7.07 4.03
CA ARG A 109 3.40 -8.45 4.33
C ARG A 109 4.08 -8.99 5.59
N ALA A 110 5.39 -8.81 5.72
CA ALA A 110 6.15 -9.22 6.89
C ALA A 110 5.65 -8.55 8.19
N ILE A 111 5.33 -7.25 8.15
CA ILE A 111 4.74 -6.53 9.28
C ILE A 111 3.37 -7.13 9.65
N LYS A 112 2.54 -7.46 8.64
CA LYS A 112 1.24 -8.09 8.86
C LYS A 112 1.38 -9.47 9.50
N ASP A 113 2.27 -10.30 8.98
CA ASP A 113 2.50 -11.66 9.50
C ASP A 113 3.09 -11.63 10.92
N ALA A 114 3.97 -10.67 11.22
CA ALA A 114 4.50 -10.47 12.57
C ALA A 114 3.41 -10.01 13.57
N ARG A 115 2.43 -9.20 13.12
CA ARG A 115 1.29 -8.79 13.95
C ARG A 115 0.33 -9.95 14.24
N ASP A 116 0.09 -10.82 13.26
CA ASP A 116 -0.79 -11.98 13.38
C ASP A 116 -0.21 -13.05 14.31
N LYS A 117 1.11 -13.29 14.24
CA LYS A 117 1.82 -14.25 15.10
C LYS A 117 2.04 -13.79 16.54
N ARG A 118 1.74 -12.54 16.88
CA ARG A 118 1.92 -12.02 18.24
C ARG A 118 0.74 -12.50 19.10
N PRO A 119 0.96 -13.26 20.19
CA PRO A 119 -0.15 -13.66 21.06
C PRO A 119 -0.87 -12.39 21.52
N ARG A 120 -2.18 -12.35 21.28
CA ARG A 120 -3.07 -11.26 21.69
C ARG A 120 -2.91 -11.10 23.20
N LYS A 121 -2.02 -10.19 23.64
CA LYS A 121 -2.01 -9.72 25.03
C LYS A 121 -3.39 -9.12 25.23
N THR A 122 -4.24 -9.85 25.95
CA THR A 122 -5.48 -9.39 26.54
C THR A 122 -5.18 -8.04 27.17
N ALA A 123 -5.66 -6.96 26.56
CA ALA A 123 -5.60 -5.64 27.15
C ALA A 123 -6.46 -5.73 28.43
N LYS A 124 -5.78 -5.91 29.55
CA LYS A 124 -6.37 -5.82 30.88
C LYS A 124 -6.85 -4.38 31.03
N SER A 125 -8.17 -4.21 30.95
CA SER A 125 -8.86 -2.97 31.28
C SER A 125 -8.34 -2.48 32.63
N ASN A 126 -7.66 -1.34 32.65
CA ASN A 126 -7.29 -0.70 33.90
C ASN A 126 -8.37 0.36 34.21
N PRO A 127 -9.19 0.22 35.25
CA PRO A 127 -10.10 1.26 35.67
C PRO A 127 -9.28 2.26 36.50
N SER A 128 -8.95 3.41 35.91
CA SER A 128 -8.33 4.52 36.66
C SER A 128 -9.24 5.74 36.56
N ASN A 129 -10.43 5.63 37.16
CA ASN A 129 -11.21 6.78 37.58
C ASN A 129 -11.08 6.92 39.10
N LYS A 130 -10.24 7.85 39.57
CA LYS A 130 -10.49 8.58 40.81
C LYS A 130 -9.65 9.85 40.88
N SER A 131 -10.20 10.94 40.35
CA SER A 131 -9.89 12.28 40.82
C SER A 131 -10.36 12.42 42.26
N THR A 132 -9.46 12.52 43.23
CA THR A 132 -9.65 13.42 44.38
C THR A 132 -8.28 13.75 44.97
N VAL A 133 -7.76 14.93 44.61
CA VAL A 133 -6.60 15.53 45.27
C VAL A 133 -7.11 16.15 46.57
N LYS A 134 -6.52 15.76 47.70
CA LYS A 134 -6.63 16.47 48.99
C LYS A 134 -5.21 16.81 49.43
N PRO A 135 -4.96 18.04 49.92
CA PRO A 135 -4.06 18.16 51.08
C PRO A 135 -4.63 19.19 52.11
N PRO A 136 -3.91 19.59 53.17
CA PRO A 136 -4.26 19.23 54.55
C PRO A 136 -4.73 20.43 55.39
N GLY A 137 -5.35 20.15 56.55
CA GLY A 137 -5.76 21.18 57.50
C GLY A 137 -4.61 21.77 58.32
N LYS A 138 -4.85 22.93 58.92
CA LYS A 138 -4.20 23.41 60.14
C LYS A 138 -5.22 24.17 60.99
N GLY A 139 -5.36 23.71 62.24
CA GLY A 139 -6.01 24.45 63.31
C GLY A 139 -5.07 25.47 63.95
N GLY A 140 -5.68 26.38 64.70
CA GLY A 140 -5.09 27.46 65.47
C GLY A 140 -6.21 28.41 65.87
#